data_AF-A0A968MRS0-F1
#
_entry.id   AF-A0A968MRS0-F1
#
_cell.length_a   1.000
_cell.length_b   1.000
_cell.length_c   1.000
_cell.angle_alpha   90.00
_cell.angle_beta   90.00
_cell.angle_gamma   90.00
#
_symmetry.space_group_name_H-M   'P 1'
#
loop_
_entity.id
_entity.type
_entity.pdbx_description
1 polymer ?
#
loop_
_entity_poly.entity_id
_entity_poly.type
_entity_poly.pdbx_seq_one_letter_code
_entity_poly.pdbx_strand_id
1 'polypeptide(L)'
;MLIPDGTSMDVISLSRWYKFGICDQDACWLNIDPYICGLVKTHSSDAPIGDSAPTGSTYATGYLSQSGFVATYPASSGKARDLVTVDPTRSYQPMYTILEAAKLSGKSTGLVVTCQFTHATPADFSAHTPDRDKYFDIAKQMVYNRLNV
;
A
#
# COMPACT_ATOMS: atom_id res chain seq x y z
N MET A 1 3.56 1.41 -10.78
CA MET A 1 3.95 0.82 -9.48
C MET A 1 3.24 -0.52 -9.34
N LEU A 2 3.92 -1.58 -8.91
CA LEU A 2 3.33 -2.90 -8.69
C LEU A 2 3.38 -3.20 -7.19
N ILE A 3 2.25 -3.57 -6.59
CA ILE A 3 2.14 -3.92 -5.17
C ILE A 3 1.68 -5.37 -5.05
N PRO A 4 2.61 -6.31 -4.81
CA PRO A 4 2.26 -7.70 -4.59
C PRO A 4 1.94 -7.91 -3.11
N ASP A 5 0.65 -7.86 -2.76
CA ASP A 5 0.19 -8.00 -1.37
C ASP A 5 0.63 -9.35 -0.77
N GLY A 6 1.11 -9.33 0.49
CA GLY A 6 1.59 -10.52 1.21
C GLY A 6 2.80 -11.24 0.61
N THR A 7 3.50 -10.65 -0.37
CA THR A 7 4.57 -11.35 -1.10
C THR A 7 5.93 -11.17 -0.44
N SER A 8 6.33 -12.17 0.36
CA SER A 8 7.67 -12.26 0.96
C SER A 8 8.72 -12.75 -0.06
N MET A 9 10.00 -12.63 0.30
CA MET A 9 11.11 -13.15 -0.52
C MET A 9 11.03 -14.66 -0.74
N ASP A 10 10.45 -15.39 0.21
CA ASP A 10 10.25 -16.83 0.10
C ASP A 10 9.18 -17.16 -0.95
N VAL A 11 8.12 -16.35 -1.04
CA VAL A 11 7.07 -16.49 -2.07
C VAL A 11 7.66 -16.25 -3.46
N ILE A 12 8.55 -15.26 -3.62
CA ILE A 12 9.25 -15.01 -4.89
C ILE A 12 10.14 -16.21 -5.24
N SER A 13 10.89 -16.74 -4.29
CA SER A 13 11.76 -17.90 -4.49
C SER A 13 10.97 -19.15 -4.85
N LEU A 14 9.87 -19.42 -4.16
CA LEU A 14 8.95 -20.51 -4.48
C LEU A 14 8.33 -20.34 -5.88
N SER A 15 7.95 -19.11 -6.25
CA SER A 15 7.38 -18.81 -7.56
C SER A 15 8.36 -19.10 -8.70
N ARG A 16 9.67 -18.89 -8.51
CA ARG A 16 10.71 -19.30 -9.48
C ARG A 16 10.73 -20.81 -9.66
N TRP A 17 10.77 -21.58 -8.57
CA TRP A 17 10.76 -23.04 -8.62
C TRP A 17 9.49 -23.62 -9.21
N TYR A 18 8.34 -23.02 -8.90
CA TYR A 18 7.06 -23.40 -9.49
C TYR A 18 7.08 -23.21 -11.01
N LYS A 19 7.54 -22.05 -11.48
CA LYS A 19 7.65 -21.74 -12.92
C LYS A 19 8.60 -22.71 -13.64
N PHE A 20 9.77 -22.96 -13.06
CA PHE A 20 10.75 -23.91 -13.58
C PHE A 20 10.20 -25.34 -13.67
N GLY A 21 9.54 -25.81 -12.60
CA GLY A 21 9.10 -27.19 -12.49
C GLY A 21 7.85 -27.53 -13.33
N ILE A 22 6.98 -26.56 -13.57
CA ILE A 22 5.64 -26.82 -14.15
C ILE A 22 5.43 -26.10 -15.48
N CYS A 23 5.94 -24.88 -15.66
CA CYS A 23 5.64 -24.09 -16.84
C CYS A 23 6.69 -24.25 -17.94
N ASP A 24 7.97 -24.15 -17.58
CA ASP A 24 9.07 -24.14 -18.53
C ASP A 24 10.40 -24.45 -17.81
N GLN A 25 11.02 -25.58 -18.16
CA GLN A 25 12.28 -26.03 -17.57
C GLN A 25 13.48 -25.17 -17.96
N ASP A 26 13.33 -24.29 -18.96
CA ASP A 26 14.35 -23.31 -19.33
C ASP A 26 14.11 -21.93 -18.67
N ALA A 27 12.98 -21.75 -17.96
CA ALA A 27 12.60 -20.50 -17.31
C ALA A 27 12.96 -20.45 -15.82
N CYS A 28 14.24 -20.25 -15.52
CA CYS A 28 14.75 -20.10 -14.16
C CYS A 28 14.49 -18.72 -13.51
N TRP A 29 13.81 -17.80 -14.22
CA TRP A 29 13.68 -16.39 -13.83
C TRP A 29 12.24 -15.87 -13.92
N LEU A 30 11.88 -14.99 -12.98
CA LEU A 30 10.68 -14.16 -13.03
C LEU A 30 10.98 -12.85 -13.76
N ASN A 31 9.96 -12.27 -14.38
CA ASN A 31 10.10 -10.97 -15.06
C ASN A 31 10.46 -9.81 -14.12
N ILE A 32 10.23 -9.97 -12.82
CA ILE A 32 10.62 -9.00 -11.79
C ILE A 32 12.09 -9.12 -11.38
N ASP A 33 12.75 -10.27 -11.63
CA ASP A 33 14.10 -10.56 -11.12
C ASP A 33 15.16 -9.50 -11.47
N PRO A 34 15.21 -8.94 -12.69
CA PRO A 34 16.17 -7.88 -13.03
C PRO A 34 15.95 -6.57 -12.25
N TYR A 35 14.77 -6.39 -11.67
CA TYR A 35 14.37 -5.16 -10.98
C TYR A 35 14.36 -5.30 -9.45
N ILE A 36 14.59 -6.51 -8.91
CA ILE A 36 14.65 -6.71 -7.46
C ILE A 36 15.93 -6.05 -6.94
N CYS A 37 15.76 -5.06 -6.06
CA CYS A 37 16.87 -4.40 -5.40
C CYS A 37 16.50 -3.96 -3.97
N GLY A 38 17.44 -4.13 -3.05
CA GLY A 38 17.32 -3.65 -1.67
C GLY A 38 16.28 -4.41 -0.83
N LEU A 39 16.09 -3.92 0.40
CA LEU A 39 15.10 -4.41 1.35
C LEU A 39 14.34 -3.22 1.94
N VAL A 40 13.09 -3.43 2.31
CA VAL A 40 12.22 -2.41 2.90
C VAL A 40 11.79 -2.83 4.30
N LYS A 41 11.78 -1.88 5.24
CA LYS A 41 11.19 -2.09 6.57
C LYS A 41 9.68 -1.84 6.50
N THR A 42 8.88 -2.81 6.92
CA THR A 42 7.41 -2.80 6.77
C THR A 42 6.65 -2.66 8.10
N HIS A 43 7.31 -2.13 9.13
CA HIS A 43 6.64 -1.84 10.40
C HIS A 43 5.66 -0.68 10.23
N SER A 44 4.61 -0.65 11.05
CA SER A 44 3.67 0.47 11.14
C SER A 44 4.18 1.52 12.12
N SER A 45 3.40 2.58 12.36
CA SER A 45 3.78 3.59 13.36
C SER A 45 3.72 3.08 14.81
N ASP A 46 2.92 2.06 15.11
CA ASP A 46 2.68 1.53 16.46
C ASP A 46 2.75 -0.01 16.58
N ALA A 47 3.13 -0.70 15.51
CA ALA A 47 3.27 -2.16 15.49
C ALA A 47 4.46 -2.62 14.64
N PRO A 48 5.22 -3.65 15.08
CA PRO A 48 6.37 -4.16 14.33
C PRO A 48 5.95 -4.92 13.06
N ILE A 49 4.72 -5.43 13.02
CA ILE A 49 4.14 -6.14 11.88
C ILE A 49 2.95 -5.29 11.39
N GLY A 50 3.07 -4.74 10.18
CA GLY A 50 1.98 -4.02 9.53
C GLY A 50 1.07 -4.95 8.73
N ASP A 51 -0.23 -4.62 8.65
CA ASP A 51 -1.17 -5.19 7.69
C ASP A 51 -1.15 -4.41 6.36
N SER A 52 -2.03 -4.77 5.41
CA SER A 52 -2.04 -4.16 4.08
C SER A 52 -2.32 -2.65 4.11
N ALA A 53 -3.21 -2.17 4.98
CA ALA A 53 -3.59 -0.76 5.06
C ALA A 53 -2.44 0.19 5.47
N PRO A 54 -1.73 -0.02 6.60
CA PRO A 54 -0.64 0.87 6.99
C PRO A 54 0.55 0.79 6.04
N THR A 55 0.86 -0.41 5.52
CA THR A 55 1.98 -0.59 4.60
C THR A 55 1.69 0.02 3.23
N GLY A 56 0.49 -0.21 2.67
CA GLY A 56 0.01 0.42 1.44
C GLY A 56 -0.05 1.95 1.55
N SER A 57 -0.62 2.47 2.65
CA SER A 57 -0.62 3.89 2.96
C SER A 57 0.78 4.50 3.03
N THR A 58 1.75 3.78 3.60
CA THR A 58 3.15 4.23 3.65
C THR A 58 3.75 4.30 2.25
N TYR A 59 3.51 3.30 1.41
CA TYR A 59 3.96 3.32 0.02
C TYR A 59 3.28 4.42 -0.81
N ALA A 60 2.03 4.76 -0.51
CA ALA A 60 1.26 5.77 -1.21
C ALA A 60 1.64 7.19 -0.79
N THR A 61 1.89 7.44 0.49
CA THR A 61 2.01 8.79 1.07
C THR A 61 3.41 9.14 1.59
N GLY A 62 4.26 8.13 1.82
CA GLY A 62 5.59 8.29 2.43
C GLY A 62 5.58 8.44 3.95
N TYR A 63 4.44 8.35 4.61
CA TYR A 63 4.31 8.41 6.07
C TYR A 63 3.87 7.07 6.65
N LEU A 64 4.52 6.65 7.73
CA LEU A 64 4.09 5.47 8.48
C LEU A 64 2.67 5.65 9.00
N SER A 65 1.82 4.69 8.71
CA SER A 65 0.40 4.69 9.09
C SER A 65 0.11 3.64 10.16
N GLN A 66 -1.15 3.56 10.61
CA GLN A 66 -1.65 2.63 11.63
C GLN A 66 -2.58 1.59 11.03
N SER A 67 -2.75 0.49 11.75
CA SER A 67 -3.63 -0.57 11.30
C SER A 67 -5.05 -0.04 11.06
N GLY A 68 -5.62 -0.38 9.91
CA GLY A 68 -6.94 0.09 9.50
C GLY A 68 -6.99 1.49 8.87
N PHE A 69 -5.93 2.27 8.91
CA PHE A 69 -5.93 3.63 8.37
C PHE A 69 -5.55 3.61 6.90
N VAL A 70 -6.32 4.33 6.09
CA VAL A 70 -6.17 4.47 4.64
C VAL A 70 -5.76 5.90 4.32
N ALA A 71 -4.50 6.08 3.90
CA ALA A 71 -3.89 7.36 3.51
C ALA A 71 -4.18 8.56 4.43
N THR A 72 -4.24 8.33 5.74
CA THR A 72 -4.38 9.39 6.76
C THR A 72 -3.18 9.38 7.69
N TYR A 73 -2.88 10.53 8.29
CA TYR A 73 -1.81 10.65 9.27
C TYR A 73 -2.16 9.84 10.54
N PRO A 74 -1.23 9.07 11.10
CA PRO A 74 -1.50 8.21 12.26
C PRO A 74 -1.92 9.05 13.48
N ALA A 75 -2.74 8.48 14.36
CA ALA A 75 -3.03 9.06 15.66
C ALA A 75 -1.96 8.62 16.67
N SER A 76 -1.73 9.34 17.77
CA SER A 76 -0.82 8.85 18.80
C SER A 76 -1.48 7.69 19.57
N SER A 77 -0.84 6.51 19.56
CA SER A 77 -1.19 5.37 20.41
C SER A 77 -0.54 5.46 21.80
N GLY A 78 0.17 6.56 22.08
CA GLY A 78 0.89 6.85 23.31
C GLY A 78 2.36 6.43 23.25
N LYS A 79 3.22 7.13 24.00
CA LYS A 79 4.69 6.97 23.96
C LYS A 79 5.20 5.54 24.18
N ALA A 80 4.42 4.68 24.84
CA ALA A 80 4.79 3.29 25.09
C ALA A 80 4.49 2.35 23.91
N ARG A 81 3.61 2.76 22.98
CA ARG A 81 3.16 1.96 21.82
C ARG A 81 3.64 2.53 20.50
N ASP A 82 3.78 3.84 20.40
CA ASP A 82 4.30 4.51 19.22
C ASP A 82 5.78 4.12 19.01
N LEU A 83 6.08 3.48 17.88
CA LEU A 83 7.43 3.12 17.45
C LEU A 83 8.16 4.30 16.79
N VAL A 84 7.41 5.33 16.40
CA VAL A 84 7.93 6.57 15.80
C VAL A 84 7.24 7.78 16.41
N THR A 85 7.87 8.94 16.32
CA THR A 85 7.25 10.18 16.81
C THR A 85 6.06 10.56 15.93
N VAL A 86 4.87 10.63 16.55
CA VAL A 86 3.62 11.04 15.92
C VAL A 86 3.25 12.44 16.42
N ASP A 87 2.89 13.33 15.49
CA ASP A 87 2.36 14.65 15.82
C ASP A 87 0.84 14.57 16.07
N PRO A 88 0.37 14.68 17.32
CA PRO A 88 -1.05 14.53 17.62
C PRO A 88 -1.91 15.62 16.97
N THR A 89 -1.36 16.78 16.61
CA THR A 89 -2.10 17.87 15.97
C THR A 89 -2.53 17.55 14.54
N ARG A 90 -1.88 16.56 13.92
CA ARG A 90 -2.13 16.11 12.54
C ARG A 90 -2.94 14.83 12.48
N SER A 91 -3.37 14.27 13.62
CA SER A 91 -4.10 12.99 13.68
C SER A 91 -5.26 12.97 12.70
N TYR A 92 -5.37 11.88 11.92
CA TYR A 92 -6.43 11.66 10.92
C TYR A 92 -6.43 12.62 9.72
N GLN A 93 -5.44 13.50 9.62
CA GLN A 93 -5.32 14.39 8.46
C GLN A 93 -5.13 13.56 7.19
N PRO A 94 -5.90 13.82 6.11
CA PRO A 94 -5.65 13.22 4.80
C PRO A 94 -4.23 13.52 4.31
N MET A 95 -3.52 12.49 3.86
CA MET A 95 -2.15 12.59 3.39
C MET A 95 -2.11 12.42 1.88
N TYR A 96 -1.45 13.34 1.18
CA TYR A 96 -1.34 13.30 -0.27
C TYR A 96 -0.76 11.97 -0.76
N THR A 97 -1.44 11.31 -1.69
CA THR A 97 -0.95 10.08 -2.30
C THR A 97 -0.10 10.38 -3.55
N ILE A 98 0.72 9.41 -3.93
CA ILE A 98 1.52 9.49 -5.16
C ILE A 98 0.65 9.62 -6.42
N LEU A 99 -0.57 9.06 -6.43
CA LEU A 99 -1.50 9.24 -7.55
C LEU A 99 -2.02 10.68 -7.61
N GLU A 100 -2.38 11.26 -6.47
CA GLU A 100 -2.79 12.67 -6.44
C GLU A 100 -1.66 13.60 -6.88
N ALA A 101 -0.43 13.34 -6.42
CA ALA A 101 0.75 14.07 -6.86
C ALA A 101 0.99 13.96 -8.38
N ALA A 102 0.81 12.76 -8.95
CA ALA A 102 0.93 12.53 -10.39
C ALA A 102 -0.16 13.28 -11.18
N LYS A 103 -1.40 13.27 -10.69
CA LYS A 103 -2.52 13.99 -11.28
C LYS A 103 -2.32 15.51 -11.25
N LEU A 104 -1.86 16.05 -10.12
CA LEU A 104 -1.50 17.47 -10.00
C LEU A 104 -0.36 17.85 -10.95
N SER A 105 0.53 16.90 -11.26
CA SER A 105 1.59 17.07 -12.26
C SER A 105 1.12 16.88 -13.71
N GLY A 106 -0.20 16.81 -13.96
CA GLY A 106 -0.80 16.66 -15.29
C GLY A 106 -0.62 15.26 -15.91
N LYS A 107 -0.24 14.24 -15.12
CA LYS A 107 -0.10 12.87 -15.60
C LYS A 107 -1.42 12.11 -15.47
N SER A 108 -1.64 11.15 -16.36
CA SER A 108 -2.73 10.19 -16.21
C SER A 108 -2.45 9.24 -15.04
N THR A 109 -3.50 8.88 -14.32
CA THR A 109 -3.45 8.04 -13.11
C THR A 109 -4.47 6.92 -13.20
N GLY A 110 -4.14 5.73 -12.71
CA GLY A 110 -5.08 4.63 -12.68
C GLY A 110 -4.70 3.51 -11.73
N LEU A 111 -5.67 2.64 -11.45
CA LEU A 111 -5.54 1.51 -10.55
C LEU A 111 -5.99 0.22 -11.25
N VAL A 112 -5.17 -0.82 -11.15
CA VAL A 112 -5.50 -2.17 -11.63
C VAL A 112 -5.31 -3.12 -10.47
N VAL A 113 -6.37 -3.86 -10.12
CA VAL A 113 -6.37 -4.78 -8.98
C VAL A 113 -7.05 -6.09 -9.32
N THR A 114 -6.65 -7.14 -8.62
CA THR A 114 -7.29 -8.47 -8.67
C THR A 114 -8.26 -8.70 -7.51
N CYS A 115 -8.19 -7.86 -6.47
CA CYS A 115 -9.09 -7.89 -5.32
C CYS A 115 -10.30 -6.95 -5.54
N GLN A 116 -11.18 -6.85 -4.55
CA GLN A 116 -12.26 -5.85 -4.56
C GLN A 116 -11.64 -4.45 -4.66
N PHE A 117 -12.19 -3.60 -5.52
CA PHE A 117 -11.62 -2.26 -5.74
C PHE A 117 -11.61 -1.39 -4.48
N THR A 118 -12.50 -1.65 -3.52
CA THR A 118 -12.55 -0.97 -2.23
C THR A 118 -11.66 -1.60 -1.15
N HIS A 119 -10.89 -2.66 -1.47
CA HIS A 119 -9.93 -3.26 -0.55
C HIS A 119 -8.88 -2.23 -0.10
N ALA A 120 -8.20 -2.47 1.04
CA ALA A 120 -7.24 -1.53 1.60
C ALA A 120 -6.18 -1.10 0.58
N THR A 121 -5.54 -2.06 -0.09
CA THR A 121 -4.44 -1.81 -1.03
C THR A 121 -4.78 -0.80 -2.13
N PRO A 122 -5.88 -0.93 -2.91
CA PRO A 122 -6.30 0.14 -3.84
C PRO A 122 -6.79 1.41 -3.15
N ALA A 123 -7.48 1.29 -2.02
CA ALA A 123 -7.99 2.44 -1.28
C ALA A 123 -6.86 3.35 -0.80
N ASP A 124 -5.73 2.80 -0.36
CA ASP A 124 -4.56 3.54 0.14
C ASP A 124 -3.96 4.51 -0.88
N PHE A 125 -4.20 4.29 -2.17
CA PHE A 125 -3.72 5.19 -3.24
C PHE A 125 -4.78 6.19 -3.72
N SER A 126 -6.05 6.00 -3.35
CA SER A 126 -7.18 6.69 -3.99
C SER A 126 -8.27 7.23 -3.06
N ALA A 127 -8.20 6.94 -1.77
CA ALA A 127 -9.14 7.39 -0.74
C ALA A 127 -8.41 7.69 0.57
N HIS A 128 -9.09 8.40 1.47
CA HIS A 128 -8.61 8.73 2.81
C HIS A 128 -9.69 8.41 3.83
N THR A 129 -9.38 7.53 4.78
CA THR A 129 -10.26 7.21 5.90
C THR A 129 -9.44 6.67 7.07
N PRO A 130 -9.81 6.96 8.33
CA PRO A 130 -9.19 6.32 9.50
C PRO A 130 -9.61 4.86 9.67
N ASP A 131 -10.51 4.36 8.83
CA ASP A 131 -11.12 3.04 8.95
C ASP A 131 -11.33 2.41 7.56
N ARG A 132 -10.58 1.35 7.29
CA ARG A 132 -10.58 0.57 6.03
C ARG A 132 -11.89 -0.18 5.78
N ASP A 133 -12.69 -0.44 6.82
CA ASP A 133 -13.94 -1.18 6.69
C ASP A 133 -15.11 -0.28 6.22
N LYS A 134 -14.87 1.03 6.10
CA LYS A 134 -15.81 2.01 5.52
C LYS A 134 -15.85 1.93 3.99
N TYR A 135 -16.12 0.74 3.47
CA TYR A 135 -16.15 0.44 2.04
C TYR A 135 -17.05 1.39 1.23
N PHE A 136 -18.18 1.81 1.79
CA PHE A 136 -19.09 2.74 1.10
C PHE A 136 -18.50 4.14 0.94
N ASP A 137 -17.82 4.66 1.96
CA ASP A 137 -17.17 5.96 1.89
C ASP A 137 -15.93 5.92 1.00
N ILE A 138 -15.16 4.83 1.08
CA ILE A 138 -14.04 4.55 0.17
C ILE A 138 -14.53 4.53 -1.28
N ALA A 139 -15.59 3.77 -1.58
CA ALA A 139 -16.14 3.67 -2.94
C ALA A 139 -16.55 5.03 -3.49
N LYS A 140 -17.22 5.86 -2.69
CA LYS A 140 -17.58 7.24 -3.10
C LYS A 140 -16.33 8.04 -3.44
N GLN A 141 -15.33 8.03 -2.56
CA GLN A 141 -14.08 8.77 -2.79
C GLN A 141 -13.41 8.31 -4.09
N MET A 142 -13.27 6.99 -4.30
CA MET A 142 -12.66 6.44 -5.50
C MET A 142 -13.38 6.86 -6.79
N VAL A 143 -14.71 6.83 -6.79
CA VAL A 143 -15.53 7.28 -7.94
C VAL A 143 -15.32 8.76 -8.22
N TYR A 144 -15.32 9.60 -7.18
CA TYR A 144 -15.15 11.04 -7.33
C TYR A 144 -13.69 11.49 -7.50
N ASN A 145 -12.71 10.60 -7.29
CA ASN A 145 -11.29 10.89 -7.49
C ASN A 145 -10.91 11.01 -8.98
N ARG A 146 -11.82 10.67 -9.92
CA ARG A 146 -11.62 10.85 -11.38
C ARG A 146 -10.29 10.29 -11.88
N LEU A 147 -9.99 9.04 -11.52
CA LEU A 147 -8.89 8.28 -12.13
C LEU A 147 -9.20 8.01 -13.60
N ASN A 148 -8.16 7.83 -14.42
CA ASN A 148 -8.29 7.57 -15.85
C ASN A 148 -8.54 6.08 -16.16
N VAL A 149 -8.08 5.18 -15.29
CA VAL A 149 -8.21 3.72 -15.39
C VAL A 149 -8.55 3.15 -14.02
#